data_AF-A0A060XY49-F1
#
_entry.id   AF-A0A060XY49-F1
#
_cell.length_a   1.000
_cell.length_b   1.000
_cell.length_c   1.000
_cell.angle_alpha   90.00
_cell.angle_beta   90.00
_cell.angle_gamma   90.00
#
_symmetry.space_group_name_H-M   'P 1'
#
loop_
_entity.id
_entity.type
_entity.pdbx_description
1 polymer ?
#
loop_
_entity_poly.entity_id
_entity_poly.type
_entity_poly.pdbx_seq_one_letter_code
_entity_poly.pdbx_strand_id
1 'polypeptide(L)'
;MLPTEVFTCFPGQMWDRVLSKVKKAVVFMDDKCAESLHWNGGATSVFESGARNLKQFSSFEAGGENEPKAVFVVSTLLKGRTADIIQDIVGLSHFQYCVVFTTVAHSIHLLANNVTAVLEGNPVFEQFEDKLCEWMGDMNYTAEVMHAPVVFAPVSPQLFLAPTFAHLFPLLPRDLETINMKRPEKKRFGSLTDVDLHSLTPELQIEIKSLASAVNSMFESTSTREESFALGPMSRLIAGELANHPQAKNRRKTAPNKASIVFIDRTLDLTGAAGHHGDSLVEKILTVLQPLPGHTTDVQVDMLELTNLQRTPDSQPTLAPGCLVQTQSSTARLLWETMLASKQKEAVMEVRRQLVEAASKENLPIKMGLGRVTPEQLCSYVQLFKSNWGALESHCGVIQLGLATAQTLRHPTLPRWDSCLAFERLLLQVYYTHTHAHTHTHTLCHPTLPQWDP
;
A
#
# COMPACT_ATOMS: atom_id res chain seq x y z
N MET A 1 25.86 11.72 0.02
CA MET A 1 24.75 10.79 0.28
C MET A 1 23.47 11.51 -0.11
N LEU A 2 22.59 10.86 -0.88
CA LEU A 2 21.23 11.37 -1.06
C LEU A 2 20.56 11.41 0.32
N PRO A 3 19.87 12.49 0.69
CA PRO A 3 18.92 12.44 1.79
C PRO A 3 17.87 11.36 1.48
N THR A 4 17.53 10.52 2.45
CA THR A 4 16.45 9.52 2.35
C THR A 4 15.12 10.16 1.89
N GLU A 5 14.97 11.46 2.16
CA GLU A 5 13.85 12.32 1.78
C GLU A 5 13.57 12.39 0.26
N VAL A 6 14.53 12.07 -0.61
CA VAL A 6 14.30 12.20 -2.05
C VAL A 6 13.40 11.09 -2.60
N PHE A 7 13.49 9.87 -2.03
CA PHE A 7 12.58 8.77 -2.40
C PHE A 7 11.18 8.94 -1.79
N THR A 8 11.07 9.61 -0.64
CA THR A 8 9.79 9.85 0.04
C THR A 8 8.88 10.82 -0.68
N CYS A 9 9.44 11.71 -1.51
CA CYS A 9 8.64 12.61 -2.33
C CYS A 9 8.09 11.95 -3.60
N PHE A 10 8.62 10.81 -4.06
CA PHE A 10 8.24 10.21 -5.34
C PHE A 10 6.73 9.91 -5.46
N PRO A 11 6.06 9.28 -4.48
CA PRO A 11 4.62 9.05 -4.56
C PRO A 11 3.82 10.34 -4.73
N GLY A 12 4.15 11.38 -3.96
CA GLY A 12 3.53 12.71 -4.09
C GLY A 12 3.76 13.35 -5.45
N GLN A 13 4.99 13.30 -5.98
CA GLN A 13 5.30 13.82 -7.32
C GLN A 13 4.50 13.12 -8.45
N MET A 14 4.24 11.82 -8.31
CA MET A 14 3.40 11.10 -9.29
C MET A 14 1.95 11.55 -9.19
N TRP A 15 1.45 11.80 -7.98
CA TRP A 15 0.13 12.39 -7.77
C TRP A 15 0.04 13.83 -8.28
N ASP A 16 1.06 14.66 -8.11
CA ASP A 16 1.09 16.04 -8.63
C ASP A 16 0.86 16.07 -10.15
N ARG A 17 1.39 15.08 -10.90
CA ARG A 17 1.13 14.94 -12.34
C ARG A 17 -0.35 14.72 -12.63
N VAL A 18 -1.02 13.85 -11.86
CA VAL A 18 -2.46 13.61 -11.97
C VAL A 18 -3.25 14.86 -11.59
N LEU A 19 -2.96 15.43 -10.43
CA LEU A 19 -3.60 16.63 -9.87
C LEU A 19 -3.48 17.85 -10.81
N SER A 20 -2.39 17.97 -11.56
CA SER A 20 -2.24 19.04 -12.56
C SER A 20 -3.32 19.04 -13.66
N LYS A 21 -4.01 17.91 -13.87
CA LYS A 21 -5.04 17.73 -14.90
C LYS A 21 -6.47 17.70 -14.36
N VAL A 22 -6.71 17.67 -13.04
CA VAL A 22 -8.08 17.50 -12.49
C VAL A 22 -8.93 18.77 -12.47
N LYS A 23 -8.34 19.94 -12.71
CA LYS A 23 -9.07 21.22 -12.69
C LYS A 23 -10.32 21.17 -13.61
N LYS A 24 -11.48 21.47 -13.00
CA LYS A 24 -12.84 21.44 -13.55
C LYS A 24 -13.32 20.06 -14.05
N ALA A 25 -12.64 18.97 -13.71
CA ALA A 25 -12.99 17.63 -14.17
C ALA A 25 -13.82 16.84 -13.15
N VAL A 26 -14.57 15.87 -13.65
CA VAL A 26 -15.02 14.72 -12.86
C VAL A 26 -13.91 13.67 -12.89
N VAL A 27 -13.48 13.23 -11.72
CA VAL A 27 -12.41 12.24 -11.59
C VAL A 27 -13.02 10.87 -11.35
N PHE A 28 -12.67 9.87 -12.15
CA PHE A 28 -13.07 8.47 -11.97
C PHE A 28 -11.84 7.65 -11.59
N MET A 29 -11.91 6.87 -10.52
CA MET A 29 -10.74 6.18 -9.97
C MET A 29 -11.07 4.76 -9.51
N ASP A 30 -10.17 3.82 -9.80
CA ASP A 30 -10.30 2.45 -9.28
C ASP A 30 -9.77 2.33 -7.84
N ASP A 31 -10.18 1.26 -7.15
CA ASP A 31 -9.92 1.10 -5.72
C ASP A 31 -8.41 1.11 -5.38
N LYS A 32 -7.58 0.54 -6.25
CA LYS A 32 -6.11 0.47 -6.04
C LYS A 32 -5.47 1.86 -6.13
N CYS A 33 -5.90 2.68 -7.08
CA CYS A 33 -5.44 4.07 -7.18
C CYS A 33 -6.00 4.90 -6.02
N ALA A 34 -7.27 4.67 -5.62
CA ALA A 34 -7.89 5.36 -4.51
C ALA A 34 -7.17 5.08 -3.18
N GLU A 35 -6.77 3.84 -2.93
CA GLU A 35 -5.97 3.49 -1.76
C GLU A 35 -4.57 4.15 -1.79
N SER A 36 -3.93 4.27 -2.96
CA SER A 36 -2.68 5.06 -3.05
C SER A 36 -2.95 6.55 -2.77
N LEU A 37 -4.01 7.13 -3.34
CA LEU A 37 -4.38 8.54 -3.11
C LEU A 37 -4.64 8.81 -1.63
N HIS A 38 -5.32 7.89 -0.94
CA HIS A 38 -5.63 7.97 0.49
C HIS A 38 -4.38 8.36 1.30
N TRP A 39 -3.27 7.63 1.12
CA TRP A 39 -1.99 7.91 1.75
C TRP A 39 -1.22 9.12 1.19
N ASN A 40 -1.65 9.69 0.06
CA ASN A 40 -0.99 10.80 -0.66
C ASN A 40 -1.85 12.09 -0.70
N GLY A 41 -2.63 12.35 0.37
CA GLY A 41 -3.43 13.57 0.52
C GLY A 41 -4.94 13.34 0.44
N GLY A 42 -5.37 12.16 0.01
CA GLY A 42 -6.77 11.75 -0.03
C GLY A 42 -7.62 12.56 -1.00
N ALA A 43 -8.95 12.44 -0.88
CA ALA A 43 -9.88 13.15 -1.74
C ALA A 43 -9.75 14.69 -1.66
N THR A 44 -9.33 15.22 -0.50
CA THR A 44 -9.15 16.66 -0.29
C THR A 44 -8.18 17.26 -1.29
N SER A 45 -7.04 16.61 -1.57
CA SER A 45 -6.05 17.14 -2.53
C SER A 45 -6.60 17.21 -3.96
N VAL A 46 -7.50 16.29 -4.33
CA VAL A 46 -8.18 16.28 -5.63
C VAL A 46 -9.13 17.47 -5.76
N PHE A 47 -9.92 17.76 -4.71
CA PHE A 47 -10.84 18.89 -4.70
C PHE A 47 -10.11 20.24 -4.62
N GLU A 48 -9.06 20.35 -3.81
CA GLU A 48 -8.20 21.55 -3.73
C GLU A 48 -7.50 21.85 -5.07
N SER A 49 -7.20 20.80 -5.86
CA SER A 49 -6.69 20.92 -7.23
C SER A 49 -7.76 21.31 -8.27
N GLY A 50 -9.01 21.53 -7.81
CA GLY A 50 -10.10 22.08 -8.60
C GLY A 50 -10.96 21.04 -9.31
N ALA A 51 -10.90 19.76 -8.92
CA ALA A 51 -11.87 18.77 -9.38
C ALA A 51 -13.30 19.16 -8.97
N ARG A 52 -14.28 18.84 -9.83
CA ARG A 52 -15.70 19.06 -9.53
C ARG A 52 -16.30 17.92 -8.73
N ASN A 53 -15.85 16.71 -9.00
CA ASN A 53 -16.39 15.50 -8.40
C ASN A 53 -15.34 14.38 -8.44
N LEU A 54 -15.49 13.41 -7.54
CA LEU A 54 -14.68 12.20 -7.47
C LEU A 54 -15.64 11.01 -7.37
N LYS A 55 -15.54 10.10 -8.32
CA LYS A 55 -16.45 8.97 -8.50
C LYS A 55 -15.70 7.66 -8.60
N GLN A 56 -16.38 6.58 -8.24
CA GLN A 56 -15.87 5.24 -8.44
C GLN A 56 -15.71 4.97 -9.95
N PHE A 57 -14.67 4.25 -10.32
CA PHE A 57 -14.51 3.72 -11.67
C PHE A 57 -15.46 2.54 -11.91
N SER A 58 -16.62 2.81 -12.50
CA SER A 58 -17.72 1.85 -12.67
C SER A 58 -18.58 2.19 -13.90
N SER A 59 -19.03 1.18 -14.66
CA SER A 59 -19.96 1.35 -15.80
C SER A 59 -21.31 1.98 -15.43
N PHE A 60 -21.63 2.04 -14.13
CA PHE A 60 -22.87 2.64 -13.63
C PHE A 60 -22.73 4.13 -13.27
N GLU A 61 -21.55 4.70 -13.47
CA GLU A 61 -21.28 6.12 -13.23
C GLU A 61 -21.21 6.91 -14.55
N ALA A 62 -21.48 8.21 -14.47
CA ALA A 62 -21.40 9.15 -15.59
C ALA A 62 -21.09 10.57 -15.10
N GLY A 63 -20.63 11.44 -16.00
CA GLY A 63 -20.58 12.88 -15.78
C GLY A 63 -21.93 13.54 -16.07
N GLY A 64 -22.21 14.65 -15.38
CA GLY A 64 -23.40 15.47 -15.64
C GLY A 64 -23.27 16.36 -16.88
N GLU A 65 -24.39 16.91 -17.34
CA GLU A 65 -24.46 17.77 -18.54
C GLU A 65 -23.49 18.96 -18.52
N ASN A 66 -23.25 19.54 -17.33
CA ASN A 66 -22.38 20.71 -17.17
C ASN A 66 -20.91 20.35 -16.88
N GLU A 67 -20.53 19.08 -17.01
CA GLU A 67 -19.20 18.56 -16.67
C GLU A 67 -18.46 18.07 -17.92
N PRO A 68 -17.94 18.97 -18.78
CA PRO A 68 -17.39 18.59 -20.09
C PRO A 68 -16.00 17.93 -20.02
N LYS A 69 -15.46 17.69 -18.83
CA LYS A 69 -14.10 17.16 -18.65
C LYS A 69 -14.08 15.98 -17.69
N ALA A 70 -13.43 14.91 -18.08
CA ALA A 70 -13.18 13.74 -17.26
C ALA A 70 -11.68 13.48 -17.07
N VAL A 71 -11.31 13.00 -15.88
CA VAL A 71 -9.99 12.41 -15.62
C VAL A 71 -10.20 11.00 -15.09
N PHE A 72 -9.68 10.01 -15.79
CA PHE A 72 -9.68 8.61 -15.34
C PHE A 72 -8.30 8.29 -14.74
N VAL A 73 -8.26 7.61 -13.60
CA VAL A 73 -7.03 7.14 -12.97
C VAL A 73 -7.18 5.66 -12.68
N VAL A 74 -6.47 4.84 -13.46
CA VAL A 74 -6.66 3.39 -13.48
C VAL A 74 -5.35 2.63 -13.27
N SER A 75 -5.43 1.51 -12.56
CA SER A 75 -4.30 0.67 -12.17
C SER A 75 -4.06 -0.52 -13.11
N THR A 76 -4.80 -0.60 -14.20
CA THR A 76 -4.86 -1.76 -15.10
C THR A 76 -4.59 -1.36 -16.56
N LEU A 77 -4.39 -2.37 -17.41
CA LEU A 77 -4.19 -2.17 -18.84
C LEU A 77 -5.43 -1.49 -19.46
N LEU A 78 -5.18 -0.57 -20.41
CA LEU A 78 -6.21 0.12 -21.18
C LEU A 78 -6.82 -0.78 -22.28
N LYS A 79 -7.33 -1.94 -21.88
CA LYS A 79 -8.00 -2.93 -22.75
C LYS A 79 -8.97 -3.79 -21.96
N GLY A 80 -9.88 -4.49 -22.65
CA GLY A 80 -10.89 -5.33 -22.02
C GLY A 80 -11.74 -4.52 -21.06
N ARG A 81 -12.03 -5.06 -19.87
CA ARG A 81 -12.93 -4.45 -18.88
C ARG A 81 -12.64 -2.98 -18.58
N THR A 82 -11.38 -2.57 -18.50
CA THR A 82 -11.01 -1.17 -18.23
C THR A 82 -11.42 -0.26 -19.38
N ALA A 83 -11.20 -0.69 -20.63
CA ALA A 83 -11.65 0.05 -21.80
C ALA A 83 -13.18 0.08 -21.88
N ASP A 84 -13.84 -1.05 -21.58
CA ASP A 84 -15.30 -1.16 -21.59
C ASP A 84 -15.94 -0.19 -20.57
N ILE A 85 -15.43 -0.15 -19.33
CA ILE A 85 -15.92 0.79 -18.30
C ILE A 85 -15.71 2.25 -18.71
N ILE A 86 -14.53 2.59 -19.27
CA ILE A 86 -14.29 3.95 -19.77
C ILE A 86 -15.28 4.29 -20.87
N GLN A 87 -15.49 3.38 -21.83
CA GLN A 87 -16.44 3.58 -22.92
C GLN A 87 -17.87 3.77 -22.41
N ASP A 88 -18.32 2.98 -21.43
CA ASP A 88 -19.65 3.11 -20.81
C ASP A 88 -19.79 4.50 -20.15
N ILE A 89 -18.82 4.89 -19.32
CA ILE A 89 -18.84 6.19 -18.63
C ILE A 89 -18.85 7.33 -19.66
N VAL A 90 -17.98 7.29 -20.67
CA VAL A 90 -17.92 8.34 -21.70
C VAL A 90 -19.21 8.39 -22.51
N GLY A 91 -19.74 7.25 -22.94
CA GLY A 91 -20.95 7.16 -23.75
C GLY A 91 -22.23 7.61 -23.02
N LEU A 92 -22.24 7.56 -21.68
CA LEU A 92 -23.31 8.07 -20.84
C LEU A 92 -23.13 9.53 -20.41
N SER A 93 -22.06 10.19 -20.87
CA SER A 93 -21.67 11.54 -20.45
C SER A 93 -21.62 12.53 -21.61
N HIS A 94 -21.38 13.81 -21.28
CA HIS A 94 -21.21 14.90 -22.25
C HIS A 94 -19.78 15.47 -22.24
N PHE A 95 -18.79 14.58 -22.17
CA PHE A 95 -17.39 14.99 -22.15
C PHE A 95 -16.92 15.49 -23.52
N GLN A 96 -16.10 16.53 -23.50
CA GLN A 96 -15.39 17.11 -24.64
C GLN A 96 -13.86 17.06 -24.44
N TYR A 97 -13.44 16.68 -23.23
CA TYR A 97 -12.05 16.54 -22.86
C TYR A 97 -11.88 15.37 -21.87
N CYS A 98 -11.27 14.28 -22.33
CA CYS A 98 -10.95 13.13 -21.50
C CYS A 98 -9.44 13.01 -21.29
N VAL A 99 -9.03 12.81 -20.05
CA VAL A 99 -7.63 12.48 -19.70
C VAL A 99 -7.62 11.13 -19.01
N VAL A 100 -6.75 10.22 -19.43
CA VAL A 100 -6.57 8.91 -18.79
C VAL A 100 -5.15 8.80 -18.26
N PHE A 101 -5.03 8.62 -16.95
CA PHE A 101 -3.81 8.18 -16.30
C PHE A 101 -3.87 6.69 -16.04
N THR A 102 -2.87 5.96 -16.53
CA THR A 102 -2.67 4.55 -16.21
C THR A 102 -1.40 4.37 -15.38
N THR A 103 -1.44 3.49 -14.38
CA THR A 103 -0.23 3.11 -13.62
C THR A 103 0.67 2.14 -14.40
N VAL A 104 0.14 1.53 -15.46
CA VAL A 104 0.84 0.52 -16.26
C VAL A 104 1.63 1.20 -17.38
N ALA A 105 2.93 0.92 -17.46
CA ALA A 105 3.78 1.54 -18.46
C ALA A 105 3.39 1.16 -19.90
N HIS A 106 3.67 2.04 -20.86
CA HIS A 106 3.36 1.80 -22.27
C HIS A 106 4.02 0.52 -22.82
N SER A 107 5.27 0.24 -22.44
CA SER A 107 5.97 -0.98 -22.84
C SER A 107 5.26 -2.27 -22.41
N ILE A 108 4.50 -2.22 -21.32
CA ILE A 108 3.72 -3.35 -20.80
C ILE A 108 2.40 -3.46 -21.56
N HIS A 109 1.82 -2.35 -22.01
CA HIS A 109 0.70 -2.37 -22.94
C HIS A 109 1.08 -2.98 -24.30
N LEU A 110 2.28 -2.66 -24.82
CA LEU A 110 2.80 -3.30 -26.04
C LEU A 110 2.92 -4.81 -25.86
N LEU A 111 3.53 -5.25 -24.75
CA LEU A 111 3.63 -6.68 -24.41
C LEU A 111 2.26 -7.34 -24.36
N ALA A 112 1.30 -6.72 -23.70
CA ALA A 112 -0.06 -7.25 -23.56
C ALA A 112 -0.82 -7.32 -24.90
N ASN A 113 -0.38 -6.56 -25.91
CA ASN A 113 -0.91 -6.60 -27.28
C ASN A 113 -0.04 -7.46 -28.22
N ASN A 114 0.89 -8.26 -27.68
CA ASN A 114 1.83 -9.09 -28.43
C ASN A 114 2.71 -8.30 -29.43
N VAL A 115 2.97 -7.03 -29.14
CA VAL A 115 3.85 -6.18 -29.95
C VAL A 115 5.27 -6.28 -29.41
N THR A 116 6.16 -6.87 -30.22
CA THR A 116 7.57 -7.09 -29.87
C THR A 116 8.53 -6.06 -30.46
N ALA A 117 8.04 -5.22 -31.38
CA ALA A 117 8.83 -4.17 -32.01
C ALA A 117 9.06 -3.00 -31.04
N VAL A 118 10.27 -2.43 -31.08
CA VAL A 118 10.54 -1.13 -30.45
C VAL A 118 9.91 -0.08 -31.35
N LEU A 119 8.80 0.50 -30.88
CA LEU A 119 8.12 1.59 -31.56
C LEU A 119 8.57 2.91 -30.96
N GLU A 120 8.78 3.92 -31.79
CA GLU A 120 8.93 5.30 -31.33
C GLU A 120 7.56 5.85 -30.91
N GLY A 121 7.57 6.79 -29.96
CA GLY A 121 6.33 7.38 -29.42
C GLY A 121 5.56 6.45 -28.47
N ASN A 122 4.27 6.76 -28.26
CA ASN A 122 3.39 5.97 -27.41
C ASN A 122 2.17 5.46 -28.20
N PRO A 123 2.34 4.63 -29.24
CA PRO A 123 1.27 4.30 -30.20
C PRO A 123 0.02 3.68 -29.56
N VAL A 124 0.15 2.86 -28.52
CA VAL A 124 -1.01 2.32 -27.79
C VAL A 124 -1.79 3.42 -27.06
N PHE A 125 -1.12 4.43 -26.54
CA PHE A 125 -1.77 5.56 -25.88
C PHE A 125 -2.43 6.47 -26.92
N GLU A 126 -1.73 6.79 -28.01
CA GLU A 126 -2.27 7.55 -29.15
C GLU A 126 -3.53 6.87 -29.74
N GLN A 127 -3.48 5.54 -29.95
CA GLN A 127 -4.66 4.78 -30.40
C GLN A 127 -5.82 4.80 -29.40
N PHE A 128 -5.53 4.89 -28.10
CA PHE A 128 -6.56 4.99 -27.08
C PHE A 128 -7.13 6.41 -26.99
N GLU A 129 -6.32 7.44 -27.28
CA GLU A 129 -6.77 8.82 -27.46
C GLU A 129 -7.77 8.92 -28.63
N ASP A 130 -7.46 8.30 -29.78
CA ASP A 130 -8.38 8.25 -30.92
C ASP A 130 -9.71 7.60 -30.55
N LYS A 131 -9.68 6.48 -29.81
CA LYS A 131 -10.89 5.80 -29.32
C LYS A 131 -11.69 6.65 -28.35
N LEU A 132 -11.04 7.40 -27.47
CA LEU A 132 -11.73 8.32 -26.57
C LEU A 132 -12.47 9.40 -27.35
N CYS A 133 -11.85 9.97 -28.39
CA CYS A 133 -12.50 10.94 -29.25
C CYS A 133 -13.68 10.33 -30.02
N GLU A 134 -13.54 9.10 -30.52
CA GLU A 134 -14.63 8.33 -31.12
C GLU A 134 -15.79 8.13 -30.13
N TRP A 135 -15.51 7.71 -28.90
CA TRP A 135 -16.53 7.48 -27.87
C TRP A 135 -17.21 8.76 -27.39
N MET A 136 -16.49 9.88 -27.36
CA MET A 136 -17.10 11.19 -27.09
C MET A 136 -17.95 11.71 -28.28
N GLY A 137 -17.83 11.09 -29.46
CA GLY A 137 -18.66 11.38 -30.63
C GLY A 137 -18.15 12.52 -31.52
N ASP A 138 -16.97 13.09 -31.26
CA ASP A 138 -16.35 14.13 -32.09
C ASP A 138 -14.82 14.00 -32.06
N MET A 139 -14.22 13.83 -33.24
CA MET A 139 -12.76 13.75 -33.40
C MET A 139 -12.03 15.09 -33.15
N ASN A 140 -12.76 16.20 -33.04
CA ASN A 140 -12.20 17.50 -32.66
C ASN A 140 -12.12 17.69 -31.14
N TYR A 141 -12.68 16.78 -30.34
CA TYR A 141 -12.51 16.78 -28.90
C TYR A 141 -11.10 16.39 -28.50
N THR A 142 -10.78 16.65 -27.22
CA THR A 142 -9.42 16.43 -26.71
C THR A 142 -9.36 15.14 -25.91
N ALA A 143 -8.42 14.26 -26.26
CA ALA A 143 -8.07 13.11 -25.47
C ALA A 143 -6.57 13.12 -25.15
N GLU A 144 -6.20 12.74 -23.92
CA GLU A 144 -4.82 12.55 -23.52
C GLU A 144 -4.69 11.26 -22.71
N VAL A 145 -3.68 10.45 -23.00
CA VAL A 145 -3.38 9.21 -22.26
C VAL A 145 -1.94 9.25 -21.77
N MET A 146 -1.77 9.15 -20.45
CA MET A 146 -0.48 9.33 -19.79
C MET A 146 -0.18 8.18 -18.82
N HIS A 147 1.11 7.86 -18.69
CA HIS A 147 1.60 6.98 -17.64
C HIS A 147 2.00 7.78 -16.39
N ALA A 148 1.42 7.41 -15.25
CA ALA A 148 1.79 7.90 -13.92
C ALA A 148 1.74 6.73 -12.91
N PRO A 149 2.87 6.23 -12.40
CA PRO A 149 2.92 5.10 -11.48
C PRO A 149 2.51 5.49 -10.05
N VAL A 150 1.24 5.83 -9.86
CA VAL A 150 0.60 6.10 -8.55
C VAL A 150 0.28 4.81 -7.79
N VAL A 151 1.30 3.99 -7.57
CA VAL A 151 1.17 2.63 -6.98
C VAL A 151 1.70 2.53 -5.55
N PHE A 152 2.38 3.57 -5.06
CA PHE A 152 3.02 3.59 -3.75
C PHE A 152 2.22 4.42 -2.75
N ALA A 153 2.10 3.90 -1.53
CA ALA A 153 1.46 4.53 -0.38
C ALA A 153 2.54 4.86 0.69
N PRO A 154 2.87 6.13 0.93
CA PRO A 154 3.87 6.52 1.93
C PRO A 154 3.27 6.50 3.35
N VAL A 155 3.44 5.38 4.04
CA VAL A 155 2.90 5.18 5.40
C VAL A 155 3.78 5.87 6.45
N SER A 156 5.08 6.00 6.19
CA SER A 156 6.01 6.81 6.99
C SER A 156 7.19 7.27 6.12
N PRO A 157 8.08 8.15 6.63
CA PRO A 157 9.28 8.57 5.89
C PRO A 157 10.25 7.42 5.55
N GLN A 158 10.07 6.22 6.09
CA GLN A 158 10.94 5.07 5.87
C GLN A 158 10.19 3.84 5.34
N LEU A 159 8.88 3.94 5.14
CA LEU A 159 8.03 2.83 4.74
C LEU A 159 7.05 3.26 3.64
N PHE A 160 7.22 2.66 2.47
CA PHE A 160 6.21 2.68 1.41
C PHE A 160 5.58 1.30 1.29
N LEU A 161 4.27 1.29 1.13
CA LEU A 161 3.54 0.11 0.72
C LEU A 161 3.19 0.23 -0.76
N ALA A 162 2.92 -0.89 -1.41
CA ALA A 162 2.52 -0.95 -2.81
C ALA A 162 1.18 -1.70 -2.94
N PRO A 163 0.06 -1.11 -2.48
CA PRO A 163 -1.24 -1.80 -2.37
C PRO A 163 -1.72 -2.39 -3.71
N THR A 164 -1.36 -1.76 -4.83
CA THR A 164 -1.64 -2.27 -6.19
C THR A 164 -1.15 -3.71 -6.41
N PHE A 165 -0.08 -4.11 -5.71
CA PHE A 165 0.57 -5.41 -5.78
C PHE A 165 0.36 -6.26 -4.52
N ALA A 166 -0.62 -5.95 -3.67
CA ALA A 166 -0.86 -6.67 -2.41
C ALA A 166 -1.11 -8.19 -2.60
N HIS A 167 -1.58 -8.59 -3.78
CA HIS A 167 -1.83 -9.99 -4.13
C HIS A 167 -0.62 -10.71 -4.74
N LEU A 168 0.46 -9.99 -5.07
CA LEU A 168 1.67 -10.58 -5.62
C LEU A 168 2.43 -11.34 -4.53
N PHE A 169 2.41 -12.67 -4.59
CA PHE A 169 3.05 -13.55 -3.62
C PHE A 169 4.17 -14.38 -4.29
N PRO A 170 5.27 -14.73 -3.58
CA PRO A 170 6.31 -15.58 -4.14
C PRO A 170 5.79 -16.93 -4.63
N LEU A 171 6.41 -17.45 -5.70
CA LEU A 171 6.06 -18.76 -6.25
C LEU A 171 6.25 -19.87 -5.20
N LEU A 172 5.29 -20.78 -5.15
CA LEU A 172 5.27 -21.96 -4.29
C LEU A 172 5.58 -23.24 -5.09
N PRO A 173 5.96 -24.34 -4.44
CA PRO A 173 6.23 -25.61 -5.13
C PRO A 173 5.07 -26.09 -6.03
N ARG A 174 3.82 -25.81 -5.64
CA ARG A 174 2.63 -26.14 -6.44
C ARG A 174 2.55 -25.35 -7.75
N ASP A 175 3.09 -24.13 -7.78
CA ASP A 175 3.15 -23.33 -9.01
C ASP A 175 4.13 -23.97 -10.00
N LEU A 176 5.24 -24.55 -9.52
CA LEU A 176 6.18 -25.30 -10.34
C LEU A 176 5.52 -26.49 -11.03
N GLU A 177 4.71 -27.25 -10.29
CA GLU A 177 3.93 -28.38 -10.84
C GLU A 177 3.02 -27.89 -11.97
N THR A 178 2.28 -26.81 -11.73
CA THR A 178 1.34 -26.21 -12.70
C THR A 178 2.07 -25.71 -13.95
N ILE A 179 3.24 -25.08 -13.81
CA ILE A 179 4.09 -24.64 -14.91
C ILE A 179 4.58 -25.86 -15.71
N ASN A 180 5.05 -26.91 -15.03
CA ASN A 180 5.61 -28.11 -15.65
C ASN A 180 4.56 -28.98 -16.36
N MET A 181 3.28 -28.92 -15.96
CA MET A 181 2.20 -29.63 -16.66
C MET A 181 2.08 -29.21 -18.13
N LYS A 182 2.39 -27.95 -18.44
CA LYS A 182 2.34 -27.41 -19.82
C LYS A 182 3.61 -27.68 -20.62
N ARG A 183 4.60 -28.38 -20.06
CA ARG A 183 5.94 -28.57 -20.64
C ARG A 183 6.19 -30.04 -20.98
N PRO A 184 6.87 -30.33 -22.11
CA PRO A 184 7.39 -31.67 -22.39
C PRO A 184 8.31 -32.13 -21.25
N GLU A 185 8.28 -33.42 -20.92
CA GLU A 185 9.00 -34.00 -19.77
C GLU A 185 10.48 -33.60 -19.73
N LYS A 186 11.17 -33.66 -20.87
CA LYS A 186 12.59 -33.28 -21.01
C LYS A 186 12.90 -31.79 -20.80
N LYS A 187 11.88 -30.93 -20.80
CA LYS A 187 12.00 -29.46 -20.63
C LYS A 187 11.39 -28.96 -19.33
N ARG A 188 11.00 -29.86 -18.42
CA ARG A 188 10.49 -29.50 -17.10
C ARG A 188 11.59 -28.88 -16.25
N PHE A 189 11.22 -27.90 -15.44
CA PHE A 189 12.09 -27.29 -14.46
C PHE A 189 12.25 -28.22 -13.26
N GLY A 190 13.48 -28.35 -12.74
CA GLY A 190 13.75 -29.14 -11.53
C GLY A 190 13.46 -28.37 -10.25
N SER A 191 13.55 -27.05 -10.30
CA SER A 191 13.38 -26.14 -9.16
C SER A 191 12.69 -24.84 -9.58
N LEU A 192 12.09 -24.14 -8.62
CA LEU A 192 11.59 -22.77 -8.80
C LEU A 192 12.71 -21.79 -9.19
N THR A 193 13.96 -22.08 -8.81
CA THR A 193 15.13 -21.31 -9.26
C THR A 193 15.42 -21.46 -10.75
N ASP A 194 14.85 -22.45 -11.43
CA ASP A 194 15.09 -22.65 -12.86
C ASP A 194 14.02 -21.96 -13.71
N VAL A 195 12.91 -21.56 -13.08
CA VAL A 195 11.80 -20.88 -13.74
C VAL A 195 12.26 -19.52 -14.26
N ASP A 196 11.98 -19.28 -15.54
CA ASP A 196 12.15 -18.01 -16.23
C ASP A 196 10.81 -17.27 -16.38
N LEU A 197 10.87 -15.96 -16.61
CA LEU A 197 9.69 -15.10 -16.70
C LEU A 197 8.72 -15.51 -17.82
N HIS A 198 9.22 -15.95 -18.98
CA HIS A 198 8.38 -16.32 -20.12
C HIS A 198 7.59 -17.60 -19.88
N SER A 199 7.99 -18.39 -18.90
CA SER A 199 7.29 -19.60 -18.47
C SER A 199 6.11 -19.32 -17.54
N LEU A 200 5.93 -18.08 -17.06
CA LEU A 200 4.82 -17.67 -16.20
C LEU A 200 3.57 -17.30 -17.02
N THR A 201 2.42 -17.18 -16.35
CA THR A 201 1.19 -16.72 -17.00
C THR A 201 1.33 -15.26 -17.47
N PRO A 202 0.66 -14.84 -18.55
CA PRO A 202 0.71 -13.46 -19.02
C PRO A 202 0.38 -12.44 -17.93
N GLU A 203 -0.59 -12.75 -17.07
CA GLU A 203 -1.03 -11.89 -15.97
C GLU A 203 0.10 -11.66 -14.96
N LEU A 204 0.77 -12.73 -14.53
CA LEU A 204 1.89 -12.63 -13.59
C LEU A 204 3.11 -11.95 -14.22
N GLN A 205 3.35 -12.16 -15.52
CA GLN A 205 4.39 -11.44 -16.27
C GLN A 205 4.13 -9.93 -16.27
N ILE A 206 2.87 -9.52 -16.49
CA ILE A 206 2.46 -8.11 -16.46
C ILE A 206 2.69 -7.51 -15.08
N GLU A 207 2.33 -8.22 -14.00
CA GLU A 207 2.50 -7.74 -12.62
C GLU A 207 3.96 -7.55 -12.24
N ILE A 208 4.81 -8.55 -12.51
CA ILE A 208 6.26 -8.49 -12.26
C ILE A 208 6.89 -7.30 -13.01
N LYS A 209 6.56 -7.16 -14.30
CA LYS A 209 7.08 -6.06 -15.13
C LYS A 209 6.55 -4.70 -14.68
N SER A 210 5.30 -4.63 -14.22
CA SER A 210 4.70 -3.40 -13.71
C SER A 210 5.35 -2.94 -12.41
N LEU A 211 5.62 -3.86 -11.48
CA LEU A 211 6.35 -3.56 -10.25
C LEU A 211 7.78 -3.10 -10.57
N ALA A 212 8.50 -3.82 -11.43
CA ALA A 212 9.84 -3.44 -11.85
C ALA A 212 9.87 -2.06 -12.52
N SER A 213 8.87 -1.75 -13.36
CA SER A 213 8.74 -0.44 -14.02
C SER A 213 8.42 0.69 -13.03
N ALA A 214 7.56 0.46 -12.04
CA ALA A 214 7.26 1.44 -10.99
C ALA A 214 8.49 1.75 -10.13
N VAL A 215 9.24 0.71 -9.72
CA VAL A 215 10.52 0.86 -9.00
C VAL A 215 11.56 1.56 -9.88
N ASN A 216 11.62 1.24 -11.17
CA ASN A 216 12.49 1.95 -12.11
C ASN A 216 12.16 3.45 -12.18
N SER A 217 10.88 3.81 -12.22
CA SER A 217 10.41 5.20 -12.27
C SER A 217 10.83 5.97 -11.02
N MET A 218 10.81 5.31 -9.86
CA MET A 218 11.33 5.88 -8.60
C MET A 218 12.83 6.19 -8.70
N PHE A 219 13.65 5.27 -9.22
CA PHE A 219 15.08 5.55 -9.45
C PHE A 219 15.33 6.63 -10.51
N GLU A 220 14.42 6.79 -11.47
CA GLU A 220 14.51 7.82 -12.51
C GLU A 220 14.30 9.21 -11.91
N SER A 221 13.25 9.38 -11.10
CA SER A 221 12.93 10.65 -10.44
C SER A 221 14.07 11.18 -9.57
N THR A 222 14.90 10.28 -9.03
CA THR A 222 16.01 10.62 -8.14
C THR A 222 17.37 10.61 -8.86
N SER A 223 17.39 10.38 -10.18
CA SER A 223 18.62 10.20 -10.97
C SER A 223 19.59 9.21 -10.31
N THR A 224 19.06 8.05 -9.90
CA THR A 224 19.81 7.04 -9.14
C THR A 224 20.17 5.84 -10.00
N ARG A 225 21.42 5.39 -9.88
CA ARG A 225 21.87 4.07 -10.33
C ARG A 225 21.67 3.08 -9.20
N GLU A 226 20.91 2.04 -9.48
CA GLU A 226 20.65 0.94 -8.57
C GLU A 226 21.62 -0.24 -8.76
N GLU A 227 21.97 -0.90 -7.67
CA GLU A 227 22.56 -2.24 -7.63
C GLU A 227 21.53 -3.21 -7.04
N SER A 228 21.15 -4.24 -7.80
CA SER A 228 20.05 -5.14 -7.44
C SER A 228 20.55 -6.46 -6.86
N PHE A 229 20.04 -6.82 -5.69
CA PHE A 229 20.24 -8.10 -5.02
C PHE A 229 18.89 -8.80 -4.86
N ALA A 230 18.88 -10.13 -4.92
CA ALA A 230 17.65 -10.90 -4.81
C ALA A 230 17.86 -12.16 -3.96
N LEU A 231 16.90 -12.42 -3.07
CA LEU A 231 16.83 -13.60 -2.22
C LEU A 231 15.48 -14.27 -2.46
N GLY A 232 15.50 -15.37 -3.21
CA GLY A 232 14.32 -16.17 -3.54
C GLY A 232 13.97 -16.19 -5.03
N PRO A 233 13.21 -17.21 -5.50
CA PRO A 233 12.86 -17.36 -6.90
C PRO A 233 12.10 -16.19 -7.52
N MET A 234 11.10 -15.63 -6.84
CA MET A 234 10.27 -14.53 -7.37
C MET A 234 11.06 -13.22 -7.39
N SER A 235 11.77 -12.94 -6.30
CA SER A 235 12.68 -11.79 -6.17
C SER A 235 13.71 -11.73 -7.28
N ARG A 236 14.26 -12.89 -7.69
CA ARG A 236 15.21 -12.97 -8.80
C ARG A 236 14.57 -12.61 -10.15
N LEU A 237 13.31 -12.98 -10.38
CA LEU A 237 12.58 -12.59 -11.58
C LEU A 237 12.34 -11.07 -11.61
N ILE A 238 11.86 -10.49 -10.50
CA ILE A 238 11.63 -9.04 -10.38
C ILE A 238 12.95 -8.27 -10.54
N ALA A 239 14.01 -8.69 -9.84
CA ALA A 239 15.34 -8.07 -9.94
C ALA A 239 15.92 -8.21 -11.35
N GLY A 240 15.73 -9.34 -12.01
CA GLY A 240 16.13 -9.56 -13.40
C GLY A 240 15.42 -8.61 -14.37
N GLU A 241 14.12 -8.39 -14.19
CA GLU A 241 13.36 -7.44 -14.99
C GLU A 241 13.79 -5.99 -14.75
N LEU A 242 13.99 -5.61 -13.49
CA LEU A 242 14.52 -4.30 -13.16
C LEU A 242 15.90 -4.12 -13.80
N ALA A 243 16.84 -5.06 -13.59
CA ALA A 243 18.20 -4.98 -14.12
C ALA A 243 18.25 -4.91 -15.67
N ASN A 244 17.30 -5.52 -16.36
CA ASN A 244 17.23 -5.48 -17.83
C ASN A 244 16.32 -4.36 -18.38
N HIS A 245 15.77 -3.49 -17.53
CA HIS A 245 14.86 -2.43 -17.95
C HIS A 245 15.49 -1.51 -19.01
N PRO A 246 14.96 -1.46 -20.26
CA PRO A 246 15.65 -0.78 -21.37
C PRO A 246 15.89 0.71 -21.15
N GLN A 247 14.90 1.41 -20.58
CA GLN A 247 14.96 2.87 -20.33
C GLN A 247 16.02 3.24 -19.26
N ALA A 248 16.47 2.29 -18.45
CA ALA A 248 17.43 2.55 -17.37
C ALA A 248 18.90 2.55 -17.84
N LYS A 249 19.20 2.07 -19.06
CA LYS A 249 20.58 1.87 -19.55
C LYS A 249 21.42 3.15 -19.50
N ASN A 250 20.86 4.28 -19.93
CA ASN A 250 21.58 5.56 -19.94
C ASN A 250 21.72 6.15 -18.53
N ARG A 251 20.65 6.07 -17.72
CA ARG A 251 20.66 6.49 -16.32
C ARG A 251 21.76 5.79 -15.54
N ARG A 252 21.88 4.46 -15.64
CA ARG A 252 22.90 3.68 -14.91
C ARG A 252 24.35 4.03 -15.25
N LYS A 253 24.60 4.65 -16.41
CA LYS A 253 25.94 5.11 -16.81
C LYS A 253 26.27 6.51 -16.26
N THR A 254 25.26 7.36 -16.13
CA THR A 254 25.43 8.81 -15.95
C THR A 254 24.89 9.34 -14.62
N ALA A 255 24.08 8.56 -13.92
CA ALA A 255 23.44 8.94 -12.67
C ALA A 255 24.49 9.34 -11.61
N PRO A 256 24.33 10.51 -10.98
CA PRO A 256 25.22 10.95 -9.91
C PRO A 256 25.01 10.14 -8.62
N ASN A 257 23.81 9.61 -8.43
CA ASN A 257 23.41 8.92 -7.21
C ASN A 257 23.53 7.40 -7.35
N LYS A 258 23.79 6.73 -6.22
CA LYS A 258 23.85 5.27 -6.14
C LYS A 258 23.01 4.76 -4.98
N ALA A 259 22.32 3.65 -5.20
CA ALA A 259 21.58 2.94 -4.18
C ALA A 259 21.68 1.43 -4.39
N SER A 260 21.52 0.65 -3.32
CA SER A 260 21.33 -0.79 -3.41
C SER A 260 19.88 -1.11 -3.11
N ILE A 261 19.30 -2.06 -3.85
CA ILE A 261 17.97 -2.60 -3.61
C ILE A 261 18.07 -4.10 -3.40
N VAL A 262 17.40 -4.60 -2.36
CA VAL A 262 17.36 -6.02 -2.03
C VAL A 262 15.91 -6.48 -2.14
N PHE A 263 15.65 -7.42 -3.04
CA PHE A 263 14.38 -8.11 -3.17
C PHE A 263 14.42 -9.38 -2.34
N ILE A 264 13.42 -9.61 -1.49
CA ILE A 264 13.38 -10.75 -0.57
C ILE A 264 12.00 -11.41 -0.70
N ASP A 265 11.98 -12.70 -1.02
CA ASP A 265 10.75 -13.48 -1.05
C ASP A 265 10.26 -13.68 0.38
N ARG A 266 8.98 -13.34 0.63
CA ARG A 266 8.34 -13.54 1.94
C ARG A 266 8.41 -14.98 2.44
N THR A 267 8.51 -15.96 1.55
CA THR A 267 8.66 -17.39 1.86
C THR A 267 9.95 -17.73 2.61
N LEU A 268 10.96 -16.87 2.59
CA LEU A 268 12.18 -17.03 3.38
C LEU A 268 11.96 -16.82 4.88
N ASP A 269 10.88 -16.15 5.26
CA ASP A 269 10.51 -15.97 6.66
C ASP A 269 8.98 -15.83 6.76
N LEU A 270 8.26 -16.95 6.76
CA LEU A 270 6.81 -16.95 7.00
C LEU A 270 6.48 -16.77 8.49
N THR A 271 7.39 -17.18 9.37
CA THR A 271 7.23 -17.08 10.83
C THR A 271 7.15 -15.63 11.26
N GLY A 272 8.02 -14.76 10.76
CA GLY A 272 7.99 -13.33 11.04
C GLY A 272 6.74 -12.64 10.52
N ALA A 273 6.09 -13.15 9.46
CA ALA A 273 4.85 -12.57 8.95
C ALA A 273 3.60 -13.04 9.73
N ALA A 274 3.62 -14.27 10.25
CA ALA A 274 2.49 -14.87 10.97
C ALA A 274 2.59 -14.77 12.51
N GLY A 275 3.76 -14.42 13.02
CA GLY A 275 4.04 -14.28 14.44
C GLY A 275 3.48 -13.00 15.03
N HIS A 276 3.28 -13.04 16.34
CA HIS A 276 2.97 -11.90 17.19
C HIS A 276 4.32 -11.38 17.71
N HIS A 277 4.67 -10.14 17.40
CA HIS A 277 5.93 -9.54 17.86
C HIS A 277 5.70 -8.71 19.11
N GLY A 278 4.63 -7.92 19.09
CA GLY A 278 4.27 -6.99 20.17
C GLY A 278 5.21 -5.81 20.27
N ASP A 279 5.86 -5.47 19.15
CA ASP A 279 6.90 -4.46 19.08
C ASP A 279 6.30 -3.06 19.02
N SER A 280 5.18 -2.90 18.30
CA SER A 280 4.48 -1.61 18.15
C SER A 280 3.00 -1.70 18.50
N LEU A 281 2.39 -0.55 18.80
CA LEU A 281 0.94 -0.45 18.98
C LEU A 281 0.20 -0.68 17.65
N VAL A 282 0.80 -0.25 16.53
CA VAL A 282 0.19 -0.35 15.20
C VAL A 282 -0.02 -1.80 14.78
N GLU A 283 0.91 -2.71 15.10
CA GLU A 283 0.75 -4.15 14.84
C GLU A 283 -0.57 -4.68 15.43
N LYS A 284 -0.85 -4.34 16.69
CA LYS A 284 -2.09 -4.74 17.36
C LYS A 284 -3.32 -4.09 16.71
N ILE A 285 -3.24 -2.82 16.35
CA ILE A 285 -4.32 -2.09 15.67
C ILE A 285 -4.68 -2.80 14.36
N LEU A 286 -3.69 -3.02 13.49
CA LEU A 286 -3.87 -3.66 12.19
C LEU A 286 -4.34 -5.12 12.29
N THR A 287 -3.98 -5.81 13.39
CA THR A 287 -4.38 -7.22 13.57
C THR A 287 -5.82 -7.38 14.06
N VAL A 288 -6.31 -6.48 14.93
CA VAL A 288 -7.61 -6.68 15.60
C VAL A 288 -8.74 -5.83 15.05
N LEU A 289 -8.45 -4.68 14.45
CA LEU A 289 -9.47 -3.83 13.84
C LEU A 289 -9.82 -4.32 12.43
N GLN A 290 -11.03 -4.00 11.97
CA GLN A 290 -11.51 -4.42 10.65
C GLN A 290 -10.84 -3.62 9.53
N PRO A 291 -10.53 -4.22 8.37
CA PRO A 291 -10.01 -3.49 7.21
C PRO A 291 -10.95 -2.37 6.77
N LEU A 292 -10.39 -1.21 6.41
CA LEU A 292 -11.16 -0.13 5.79
C LEU A 292 -11.71 -0.61 4.44
N PRO A 293 -13.00 -0.41 4.10
CA PRO A 293 -13.56 -0.92 2.85
C PRO A 293 -12.77 -0.39 1.64
N GLY A 294 -12.48 -1.28 0.69
CA GLY A 294 -11.66 -0.96 -0.49
C GLY A 294 -10.16 -0.82 -0.21
N HIS A 295 -9.70 -1.01 1.03
CA HIS A 295 -8.29 -0.88 1.40
C HIS A 295 -7.71 -2.22 1.89
N THR A 296 -6.41 -2.38 1.65
CA THR A 296 -5.59 -3.51 2.11
C THR A 296 -4.59 -3.09 3.20
N THR A 297 -4.35 -1.80 3.35
CA THR A 297 -3.28 -1.22 4.19
C THR A 297 -3.78 -0.37 5.36
N ASP A 298 -5.10 -0.20 5.51
CA ASP A 298 -5.72 0.62 6.55
C ASP A 298 -6.92 -0.09 7.19
N VAL A 299 -7.36 0.41 8.34
CA VAL A 299 -8.44 -0.17 9.15
C VAL A 299 -9.53 0.86 9.45
N GLN A 300 -10.73 0.36 9.71
CA GLN A 300 -11.85 1.17 10.16
C GLN A 300 -11.66 1.58 11.62
N VAL A 301 -11.70 2.89 11.84
CA VAL A 301 -11.83 3.46 13.17
C VAL A 301 -13.30 3.78 13.41
N ASP A 302 -13.91 3.15 14.40
CA ASP A 302 -15.31 3.47 14.72
C ASP A 302 -15.43 4.87 15.34
N MET A 303 -16.23 5.73 14.70
CA MET A 303 -16.40 7.13 15.10
C MET A 303 -17.59 7.35 16.06
N LEU A 304 -18.28 6.29 16.49
CA LEU A 304 -19.54 6.38 17.25
C LEU A 304 -19.42 7.23 18.51
N GLU A 305 -18.29 7.15 19.20
CA GLU A 305 -17.98 7.91 20.43
C GLU A 305 -18.10 9.43 20.23
N LEU A 306 -17.99 9.93 18.99
CA LEU A 306 -18.15 11.34 18.62
C LEU A 306 -19.58 11.70 18.20
N THR A 307 -20.54 10.79 18.34
CA THR A 307 -21.91 10.99 17.87
C THR A 307 -22.93 10.77 18.98
N ASN A 308 -24.15 11.24 18.78
CA ASN A 308 -25.30 10.90 19.62
C ASN A 308 -26.02 9.63 19.15
N LEU A 309 -25.48 8.93 18.13
CA LEU A 309 -26.09 7.73 17.60
C LEU A 309 -26.00 6.60 18.64
N GLN A 310 -27.03 5.75 18.67
CA GLN A 310 -27.01 4.51 19.44
C GLN A 310 -26.90 3.34 18.48
N ARG A 311 -26.06 2.36 18.81
CA ARG A 311 -26.00 1.11 18.04
C ARG A 311 -27.27 0.33 18.28
N THR A 312 -28.04 0.11 17.23
CA THR A 312 -29.09 -0.92 17.22
C THR A 312 -28.62 -2.09 16.34
N PRO A 313 -28.90 -3.35 16.73
CA PRO A 313 -28.46 -4.54 15.97
C PRO A 313 -28.89 -4.52 14.50
N ASP A 314 -30.01 -3.86 14.18
CA ASP A 314 -30.62 -3.83 12.85
C ASP A 314 -30.27 -2.57 12.03
N SER A 315 -29.49 -1.63 12.60
CA SER A 315 -29.09 -0.43 11.85
C SER A 315 -27.92 -0.71 10.90
N GLN A 316 -28.11 -0.39 9.62
CA GLN A 316 -26.98 -0.26 8.70
C GLN A 316 -26.02 0.83 9.21
N PRO A 317 -24.71 0.71 8.98
CA PRO A 317 -23.75 1.72 9.41
C PRO A 317 -24.08 3.05 8.73
N THR A 318 -24.76 3.93 9.46
CA THR A 318 -25.08 5.29 9.03
C THR A 318 -23.86 6.21 9.19
N LEU A 319 -22.84 5.73 9.90
CA LEU A 319 -21.63 6.47 10.24
C LEU A 319 -20.46 6.01 9.37
N ALA A 320 -19.87 6.96 8.64
CA ALA A 320 -18.63 6.71 7.92
C ALA A 320 -17.50 6.37 8.90
N PRO A 321 -16.68 5.34 8.63
CA PRO A 321 -15.55 5.01 9.48
C PRO A 321 -14.46 6.08 9.37
N GLY A 322 -13.70 6.25 10.46
CA GLY A 322 -12.39 6.87 10.42
C GLY A 322 -11.32 5.90 9.93
N CYS A 323 -10.08 6.37 9.91
CA CYS A 323 -8.93 5.72 9.29
C CYS A 323 -7.63 6.07 10.04
N LEU A 324 -6.53 5.35 9.76
CA LEU A 324 -5.23 5.63 10.37
C LEU A 324 -4.44 6.70 9.64
N VAL A 325 -4.73 6.93 8.36
CA VAL A 325 -4.01 7.89 7.52
C VAL A 325 -4.03 9.31 8.07
N GLN A 326 -2.84 9.93 8.17
CA GLN A 326 -2.66 11.30 8.67
C GLN A 326 -1.87 12.18 7.68
N THR A 327 -2.54 12.65 6.63
CA THR A 327 -1.90 13.44 5.56
C THR A 327 -1.97 14.94 5.80
N GLN A 328 -2.97 15.44 6.52
CA GLN A 328 -3.22 16.88 6.68
C GLN A 328 -2.55 17.51 7.92
N SER A 329 -2.57 16.80 9.07
CA SER A 329 -2.07 17.32 10.34
C SER A 329 -0.65 16.84 10.62
N SER A 330 0.30 17.78 10.77
CA SER A 330 1.69 17.47 11.15
C SER A 330 1.76 16.79 12.52
N THR A 331 0.95 17.23 13.48
CA THR A 331 0.85 16.63 14.81
C THR A 331 0.35 15.19 14.74
N ALA A 332 -0.71 14.92 13.98
CA ALA A 332 -1.25 13.57 13.85
C ALA A 332 -0.28 12.65 13.10
N ARG A 333 0.43 13.16 12.09
CA ARG A 333 1.46 12.42 11.36
C ARG A 333 2.63 12.01 12.28
N LEU A 334 3.12 12.93 13.10
CA LEU A 334 4.17 12.63 14.07
C LEU A 334 3.70 11.62 15.13
N LEU A 335 2.44 11.73 15.57
CA LEU A 335 1.84 10.73 16.47
C LEU A 335 1.79 9.35 15.81
N TRP A 336 1.34 9.28 14.55
CA TRP A 336 1.33 8.04 13.77
C TRP A 336 2.71 7.41 13.63
N GLU A 337 3.73 8.21 13.29
CA GLU A 337 5.13 7.78 13.21
C GLU A 337 5.63 7.25 14.56
N THR A 338 5.27 7.90 15.66
CA THR A 338 5.61 7.44 17.01
C THR A 338 4.91 6.12 17.33
N MET A 339 3.64 5.95 16.95
CA MET A 339 2.90 4.70 17.16
C MET A 339 3.50 3.52 16.39
N LEU A 340 4.05 3.78 15.19
CA LEU A 340 4.73 2.78 14.35
C LEU A 340 6.06 2.33 14.97
N ALA A 341 6.83 3.25 15.55
CA ALA A 341 8.21 3.00 15.96
C ALA A 341 8.37 2.66 17.45
N SER A 342 7.49 3.15 18.32
CA SER A 342 7.62 3.00 19.77
C SER A 342 6.92 1.76 20.33
N LYS A 343 7.41 1.30 21.48
CA LYS A 343 6.78 0.20 22.22
C LYS A 343 5.35 0.57 22.58
N GLN A 344 4.47 -0.44 22.64
CA GLN A 344 3.04 -0.26 22.89
C GLN A 344 2.74 0.70 24.07
N LYS A 345 3.39 0.52 25.23
CA LYS A 345 3.14 1.37 26.40
C LYS A 345 3.49 2.84 26.16
N GLU A 346 4.60 3.10 25.46
CA GLU A 346 5.07 4.45 25.13
C GLU A 346 4.13 5.10 24.13
N ALA A 347 3.76 4.37 23.06
CA ALA A 347 2.80 4.84 22.06
C ALA A 347 1.44 5.19 22.70
N VAL A 348 0.90 4.35 23.59
CA VAL A 348 -0.36 4.63 24.30
C VAL A 348 -0.25 5.88 25.20
N MET A 349 0.89 6.08 25.86
CA MET A 349 1.11 7.29 26.66
C MET A 349 1.19 8.54 25.78
N GLU A 350 1.83 8.45 24.61
CA GLU A 350 1.94 9.55 23.66
C GLU A 350 0.57 9.91 23.05
N VAL A 351 -0.24 8.91 22.67
CA VAL A 351 -1.64 9.12 22.24
C VAL A 351 -2.42 9.90 23.29
N ARG A 352 -2.33 9.48 24.56
CA ARG A 352 -2.97 10.21 25.67
C ARG A 352 -2.45 11.64 25.77
N ARG A 353 -1.14 11.84 25.68
CA ARG A 353 -0.51 13.17 25.80
C ARG A 353 -1.03 14.10 24.71
N GLN A 354 -1.08 13.64 23.46
CA GLN A 354 -1.57 14.41 22.31
C GLN A 354 -3.06 14.74 22.41
N LEU A 355 -3.90 13.80 22.88
CA LEU A 355 -5.33 14.09 23.12
C LEU A 355 -5.53 15.17 24.19
N VAL A 356 -4.78 15.10 25.30
CA VAL A 356 -4.82 16.11 26.36
C VAL A 356 -4.33 17.47 25.84
N GLU A 357 -3.25 17.48 25.07
CA GLU A 357 -2.71 18.71 24.48
C GLU A 357 -3.71 19.35 23.50
N ALA A 358 -4.29 18.55 22.60
CA ALA A 358 -5.33 19.00 21.67
C ALA A 358 -6.53 19.59 22.42
N ALA A 359 -7.05 18.89 23.44
CA ALA A 359 -8.18 19.38 24.22
C ALA A 359 -7.82 20.66 25.01
N SER A 360 -6.57 20.80 25.45
CA SER A 360 -6.11 21.97 26.21
C SER A 360 -6.03 23.20 25.32
N LYS A 361 -5.55 23.03 24.07
CA LYS A 361 -5.51 24.09 23.05
C LYS A 361 -6.89 24.64 22.74
N GLU A 362 -7.90 23.79 22.80
CA GLU A 362 -9.31 24.12 22.57
C GLU A 362 -10.06 24.59 23.83
N ASN A 363 -9.37 24.74 24.97
CA ASN A 363 -9.93 25.09 26.28
C ASN A 363 -11.07 24.17 26.75
N LEU A 364 -11.01 22.88 26.40
CA LEU A 364 -12.01 21.89 26.77
C LEU A 364 -11.82 21.44 28.25
N PRO A 365 -12.89 21.03 28.95
CA PRO A 365 -12.83 20.71 30.38
C PRO A 365 -12.16 19.34 30.64
N ILE A 366 -10.83 19.33 30.66
CA ILE A 366 -10.04 18.11 30.88
C ILE A 366 -9.95 17.76 32.36
N LYS A 367 -10.21 16.49 32.67
CA LYS A 367 -9.92 15.89 33.97
C LYS A 367 -8.69 14.99 33.87
N MET A 368 -7.57 15.45 34.41
CA MET A 368 -6.32 14.67 34.40
C MET A 368 -6.38 13.52 35.41
N GLY A 369 -6.35 12.28 34.92
CA GLY A 369 -6.24 11.09 35.77
C GLY A 369 -4.81 10.58 35.90
N LEU A 370 -4.27 10.44 37.10
CA LEU A 370 -2.96 9.82 37.33
C LEU A 370 -3.04 8.29 37.13
N GLY A 371 -2.00 7.66 36.59
CA GLY A 371 -1.89 6.19 36.48
C GLY A 371 -1.90 5.63 35.06
N ARG A 372 -2.16 4.31 34.94
CA ARG A 372 -2.17 3.56 33.68
C ARG A 372 -3.26 4.11 32.75
N VAL A 373 -2.90 4.29 31.47
CA VAL A 373 -3.86 4.71 30.44
C VAL A 373 -4.83 3.57 30.14
N THR A 374 -6.13 3.86 30.21
CA THR A 374 -7.21 2.89 29.91
C THR A 374 -8.00 3.31 28.66
N PRO A 375 -8.69 2.37 27.98
CA PRO A 375 -9.59 2.69 26.87
C PRO A 375 -10.64 3.75 27.22
N GLU A 376 -11.23 3.66 28.41
CA GLU A 376 -12.28 4.55 28.89
C GLU A 376 -11.72 5.96 29.10
N GLN A 377 -10.49 6.06 29.60
CA GLN A 377 -9.80 7.34 29.73
C GLN A 377 -9.59 8.01 28.38
N LEU A 378 -9.08 7.27 27.37
CA LEU A 378 -8.89 7.81 26.02
C LEU A 378 -10.22 8.29 25.41
N CYS A 379 -11.28 7.51 25.53
CA CYS A 379 -12.59 7.90 25.04
C CYS A 379 -13.16 9.12 25.78
N SER A 380 -12.94 9.24 27.09
CA SER A 380 -13.39 10.42 27.83
C SER A 380 -12.74 11.73 27.31
N TYR A 381 -11.49 11.67 26.84
CA TYR A 381 -10.83 12.83 26.22
C TYR A 381 -11.35 13.10 24.80
N VAL A 382 -11.56 12.05 24.00
CA VAL A 382 -12.14 12.18 22.65
C VAL A 382 -13.56 12.77 22.70
N GLN A 383 -14.39 12.34 23.64
CA GLN A 383 -15.78 12.79 23.78
C GLN A 383 -15.89 14.29 24.09
N LEU A 384 -14.83 14.94 24.59
CA LEU A 384 -14.81 16.40 24.78
C LEU A 384 -15.00 17.18 23.47
N PHE A 385 -14.65 16.58 22.32
CA PHE A 385 -14.74 17.20 21.00
C PHE A 385 -16.11 17.04 20.33
N LYS A 386 -16.97 16.15 20.84
CA LYS A 386 -18.22 15.70 20.21
C LYS A 386 -19.18 16.82 19.75
N SER A 387 -19.19 17.96 20.46
CA SER A 387 -20.07 19.09 20.14
C SER A 387 -19.32 20.31 19.61
N ASN A 388 -18.00 20.23 19.43
CA ASN A 388 -17.16 21.32 18.94
C ASN A 388 -16.61 20.98 17.56
N TRP A 389 -17.37 21.32 16.52
CA TRP A 389 -17.06 20.98 15.13
C TRP A 389 -15.71 21.55 14.65
N GLY A 390 -15.37 22.78 15.02
CA GLY A 390 -14.09 23.38 14.62
C GLY A 390 -12.89 22.68 15.26
N ALA A 391 -13.02 22.31 16.54
CA ALA A 391 -12.00 21.51 17.22
C ALA A 391 -11.91 20.08 16.65
N LEU A 392 -13.05 19.47 16.33
CA LEU A 392 -13.10 18.14 15.73
C LEU A 392 -12.41 18.13 14.37
N GLU A 393 -12.70 19.11 13.51
CA GLU A 393 -12.04 19.27 12.21
C GLU A 393 -10.52 19.48 12.37
N SER A 394 -10.11 20.39 13.27
CA SER A 394 -8.70 20.75 13.47
C SER A 394 -7.85 19.61 14.04
N HIS A 395 -8.45 18.74 14.87
CA HIS A 395 -7.74 17.65 15.57
C HIS A 395 -8.20 16.25 15.16
N CYS A 396 -8.95 16.13 14.06
CA CYS A 396 -9.59 14.89 13.61
C CYS A 396 -8.61 13.71 13.56
N GLY A 397 -7.40 13.96 13.07
CA GLY A 397 -6.36 12.94 12.98
C GLY A 397 -5.91 12.37 14.32
N VAL A 398 -5.63 13.24 15.29
CA VAL A 398 -5.25 12.83 16.65
C VAL A 398 -6.41 12.07 17.32
N ILE A 399 -7.63 12.54 17.10
CA ILE A 399 -8.84 11.92 17.62
C ILE A 399 -9.04 10.51 17.05
N GLN A 400 -8.88 10.33 15.74
CA GLN A 400 -8.98 9.03 15.07
C GLN A 400 -7.92 8.04 15.58
N LEU A 401 -6.66 8.46 15.72
CA LEU A 401 -5.60 7.62 16.31
C LEU A 401 -5.89 7.28 17.78
N GLY A 402 -6.47 8.22 18.53
CA GLY A 402 -6.96 8.02 19.89
C GLY A 402 -8.07 6.96 19.98
N LEU A 403 -9.05 7.04 19.09
CA LEU A 403 -10.15 6.08 18.98
C LEU A 403 -9.66 4.70 18.55
N ALA A 404 -8.80 4.62 17.54
CA ALA A 404 -8.17 3.36 17.11
C ALA A 404 -7.47 2.67 18.29
N THR A 405 -6.68 3.44 19.05
CA THR A 405 -6.00 2.94 20.25
C THR A 405 -7.00 2.44 21.31
N ALA A 406 -8.04 3.22 21.62
CA ALA A 406 -9.05 2.83 22.60
C ALA A 406 -9.85 1.59 22.17
N GLN A 407 -10.14 1.45 20.87
CA GLN A 407 -10.84 0.31 20.28
C GLN A 407 -10.00 -0.95 20.32
N THR A 408 -8.71 -0.86 19.98
CA THR A 408 -7.77 -1.98 20.06
C THR A 408 -7.63 -2.45 21.51
N LEU A 409 -7.42 -1.54 22.46
CA LEU A 409 -7.24 -1.89 23.87
C LEU A 409 -8.48 -2.53 24.52
N ARG A 410 -9.69 -2.23 24.02
CA ARG A 410 -10.95 -2.87 24.46
C ARG A 410 -11.32 -4.10 23.63
N HIS A 411 -10.56 -4.44 22.59
CA HIS A 411 -11.00 -5.43 21.62
C HIS A 411 -11.07 -6.83 22.26
N PRO A 412 -12.18 -7.58 22.11
CA PRO A 412 -12.36 -8.87 22.78
C PRO A 412 -11.30 -9.92 22.43
N THR A 413 -10.67 -9.81 21.26
CA THR A 413 -9.62 -10.75 20.82
C THR A 413 -8.22 -10.37 21.31
N LEU A 414 -8.01 -9.16 21.84
CA LEU A 414 -6.69 -8.70 22.25
C LEU A 414 -6.07 -9.59 23.36
N PRO A 415 -6.80 -10.06 24.39
CA PRO A 415 -6.23 -10.99 25.37
C PRO A 415 -5.75 -12.32 24.77
N ARG A 416 -6.45 -12.80 23.73
CA ARG A 416 -6.04 -14.01 22.99
C ARG A 416 -4.75 -13.73 22.21
N TRP A 417 -4.67 -12.59 21.53
CA TRP A 417 -3.47 -12.12 20.85
C TRP A 417 -2.27 -12.05 21.82
N ASP A 418 -2.45 -11.47 23.01
CA ASP A 418 -1.40 -11.40 24.04
C ASP A 418 -0.96 -12.79 24.55
N SER A 419 -1.91 -13.73 24.63
CA SER A 419 -1.62 -15.11 25.01
C SER A 419 -0.80 -15.84 23.94
N CYS A 420 -1.12 -15.61 22.66
CA CYS A 420 -0.34 -16.14 21.54
C CYS A 420 1.09 -15.59 21.54
N LEU A 421 1.27 -14.27 21.72
CA LEU A 421 2.58 -13.64 21.86
C LEU A 421 3.40 -14.26 23.02
N ALA A 422 2.79 -14.43 24.19
CA ALA A 422 3.47 -15.00 25.35
C ALA A 422 3.91 -16.45 25.07
N PHE A 423 3.07 -17.23 24.41
CA PHE A 423 3.37 -18.61 24.02
C PHE A 423 4.52 -18.67 22.99
N GLU A 424 4.48 -17.83 21.95
CA GLU A 424 5.53 -17.76 20.93
C GLU A 424 6.89 -17.38 21.52
N ARG A 425 6.92 -16.40 22.45
CA ARG A 425 8.15 -16.03 23.18
C ARG A 425 8.70 -17.19 24.00
N LEU A 426 7.83 -17.96 24.67
CA LEU A 426 8.23 -19.13 25.43
C LEU A 426 8.80 -20.23 24.52
N LEU A 427 8.18 -20.50 23.38
CA LEU A 427 8.70 -21.46 22.39
C LEU A 427 10.09 -21.06 21.89
N LEU A 428 10.29 -19.78 21.55
CA LEU A 428 11.60 -19.29 21.11
C LEU A 428 12.65 -19.46 22.22
N GLN A 429 12.32 -19.13 23.48
CA GLN A 429 13.23 -19.30 24.60
C GLN A 429 13.62 -20.78 24.83
N VAL A 430 12.67 -21.71 24.74
CA VAL A 430 12.94 -23.15 24.87
C VAL A 430 13.84 -23.65 23.73
N TYR A 431 13.61 -23.19 22.50
CA TYR A 431 14.43 -23.58 21.36
C TYR A 431 15.88 -23.05 21.47
N TYR A 432 16.05 -21.79 21.86
CA TYR A 432 17.37 -21.19 22.08
C TYR A 432 18.14 -21.90 23.20
N THR A 433 17.48 -22.25 24.30
CA THR A 433 18.14 -22.96 25.42
C THR A 433 18.56 -24.38 25.05
N HIS A 434 17.77 -25.12 24.25
CA HIS A 434 18.15 -26.46 23.78
C HIS A 434 19.30 -26.44 22.76
N THR A 435 19.30 -25.49 21.83
CA THR A 435 20.38 -25.35 20.83
C THR A 435 21.72 -24.93 21.45
N HIS A 436 21.70 -24.13 22.52
CA HIS A 436 22.90 -23.76 23.28
C HIS A 436 23.36 -24.87 24.25
N ALA A 437 22.45 -25.68 24.78
CA ALA A 437 22.80 -26.86 25.57
C ALA A 437 23.53 -27.93 24.74
N HIS A 438 23.17 -28.09 23.46
CA HIS A 438 23.84 -29.02 22.54
C HIS A 438 25.20 -28.52 22.03
N THR A 439 25.44 -27.20 21.98
CA THR A 439 26.76 -26.65 21.61
C THR A 439 27.75 -26.66 22.77
N HIS A 440 27.30 -26.58 24.02
CA HIS A 440 28.17 -26.72 25.19
C HIS A 440 28.50 -28.17 25.59
N THR A 441 27.70 -29.16 25.17
CA THR A 441 27.93 -30.58 25.50
C THR A 441 28.94 -31.29 24.59
N HIS A 442 29.37 -30.68 23.47
CA HIS A 442 30.40 -31.25 22.59
C HIS A 442 31.85 -30.93 22.97
N THR A 443 32.10 -30.18 24.05
CA THR A 443 33.47 -29.83 24.50
C THR A 443 33.93 -30.57 25.77
N LEU A 444 33.08 -31.40 26.36
CA LEU A 444 33.40 -32.12 27.60
C LEU A 444 32.78 -33.53 27.57
N CYS A 445 33.31 -34.42 26.72
CA CYS A 445 33.15 -35.87 26.86
C CYS A 445 34.11 -36.61 25.91
N HIS A 446 35.39 -36.66 26.26
CA HIS A 446 36.19 -37.86 26.03
C HIS A 446 36.34 -38.56 27.38
N PRO A 447 35.86 -39.80 27.50
CA PRO A 447 36.79 -40.83 27.94
C PRO A 447 36.67 -42.12 27.12
N THR A 448 37.85 -42.58 26.71
CA THR A 448 38.27 -43.99 26.57
C THR A 448 37.23 -45.07 26.90
N LEU A 449 36.84 -45.85 25.90
CA LEU A 449 36.24 -47.19 26.06
C LEU A 449 37.35 -48.25 25.93
N PRO A 450 37.45 -49.22 26.85
CA PRO A 450 38.36 -50.36 26.70
C PRO A 450 37.73 -51.46 25.84
N GLN A 451 38.57 -52.06 24.98
CA GLN A 451 38.31 -53.23 24.15
C GLN A 451 37.99 -54.47 24.99
N TRP A 452 36.95 -55.21 24.64
CA TRP A 452 36.81 -56.64 24.91
C TRP A 452 36.30 -57.33 23.64
N ASP A 453 37.19 -58.11 23.01
CA ASP A 453 36.90 -59.23 22.10
C ASP A 453 36.96 -60.54 22.92
N PRO A 454 36.50 -61.70 22.41
CA PRO A 454 35.96 -61.97 21.07
C PRO A 454 34.47 -62.39 21.03
#